data_AF-A0A537G188-F1
#
_entry.id   AF-A0A537G188-F1
#
_cell.length_a   1.000
_cell.length_b   1.000
_cell.length_c   1.000
_cell.angle_alpha   90.00
_cell.angle_beta   90.00
_cell.angle_gamma   90.00
#
_symmetry.space_group_name_H-M   'P 1'
#
loop_
_entity.id
_entity.type
_entity.pdbx_description
1 polymer ?
#
loop_
_entity_poly.entity_id
_entity_poly.type
_entity_poly.pdbx_seq_one_letter_code
_entity_poly.pdbx_strand_id
1 'polypeptide(L)'
;IPDCIERLEEQTNGELPRDAWFPVPSCSPVTHFVEAFTKRPQYELSIHFACGAGTYVFEDKDSKKLVPITSFVDLKGLFEYLDEKTDELNSGTNRYLVAAKFMTKLNSFIDKKKQPTGLNLSKLLVGALLKHDYSSVGQFHVRSMFLGMMHFQDKYNQDEERLQRCDIHYLTPDLRIIPFCSFNVIPEWYRDRIQKKYGISVEEWEKKNGEKLEAKLYRGALRRGKHADGCGCSAAHIEPITGT
;
A
#
# COMPACT_ATOMS: atom_id res chain seq x y z
N ILE A 1 -8.23 13.94 4.08
CA ILE A 1 -6.96 13.27 4.51
C ILE A 1 -6.29 14.04 5.64
N PRO A 2 -5.95 15.35 5.50
CA PRO A 2 -5.27 16.10 6.56
C PRO A 2 -5.98 15.97 7.91
N ASP A 3 -7.28 16.28 7.97
CA ASP A 3 -8.08 16.18 9.20
C ASP A 3 -8.04 14.79 9.86
N CYS A 4 -7.93 13.72 9.07
CA CYS A 4 -7.81 12.36 9.61
C CYS A 4 -6.43 12.17 10.26
N ILE A 5 -5.37 12.64 9.60
CA ILE A 5 -4.00 12.64 10.14
C ILE A 5 -3.94 13.46 11.45
N GLU A 6 -4.56 14.64 11.47
CA GLU A 6 -4.63 15.48 12.67
C GLU A 6 -5.28 14.75 13.85
N ARG A 7 -6.42 14.09 13.59
CA ARG A 7 -7.13 13.31 14.61
C ARG A 7 -6.36 12.07 15.05
N LEU A 8 -5.61 11.44 14.15
CA LEU A 8 -4.76 10.29 14.50
C LEU A 8 -3.61 10.71 15.42
N GLU A 9 -2.99 11.86 15.17
CA GLU A 9 -1.99 12.42 16.07
C GLU A 9 -2.58 12.69 17.46
N GLU A 10 -3.75 13.33 17.53
CA GLU A 10 -4.47 13.58 18.79
C GLU A 10 -4.81 12.26 19.53
N GLN A 11 -5.41 11.28 18.82
CA GLN A 11 -5.82 10.00 19.40
C GLN A 11 -4.63 9.13 19.85
N THR A 12 -3.47 9.31 19.24
CA THR A 12 -2.23 8.60 19.60
C THR A 12 -1.36 9.39 20.57
N ASN A 13 -1.86 10.51 21.13
CA ASN A 13 -1.09 11.40 22.02
C ASN A 13 0.27 11.80 21.42
N GLY A 14 0.33 12.02 20.11
CA GLY A 14 1.54 12.41 19.38
C GLY A 14 2.50 11.28 19.04
N GLU A 15 2.19 10.01 19.32
CA GLU A 15 3.06 8.89 18.89
C GLU A 15 3.06 8.73 17.37
N LEU A 16 1.99 9.14 16.69
CA LEU A 16 1.91 9.20 15.23
C LEU A 16 1.73 10.65 14.75
N PRO A 17 2.80 11.45 14.70
CA PRO A 17 2.73 12.86 14.34
C PRO A 17 2.37 13.07 12.86
N ARG A 18 1.91 14.28 12.52
CA ARG A 18 1.48 14.61 11.15
C ARG A 18 2.59 14.44 10.11
N ASP A 19 3.84 14.72 10.48
CA ASP A 19 5.03 14.60 9.64
C ASP A 19 5.48 13.15 9.41
N ALA A 20 4.85 12.18 10.07
CA ALA A 20 5.06 10.76 9.81
C ALA A 20 4.41 10.26 8.50
N TRP A 21 3.54 11.07 7.88
CA TRP A 21 2.71 10.69 6.74
C TRP A 21 3.24 11.25 5.43
N PHE A 22 3.10 10.44 4.38
CA PHE A 22 3.52 10.83 3.03
C PHE A 22 2.42 10.57 2.02
N PRO A 23 2.27 11.41 0.99
CA PRO A 23 1.48 11.05 -0.18
C PRO A 23 1.94 9.70 -0.73
N VAL A 24 1.00 8.88 -1.20
CA VAL A 24 1.31 7.60 -1.84
C VAL A 24 2.39 7.70 -2.94
N PRO A 25 2.40 8.69 -3.85
CA PRO A 25 3.43 8.76 -4.89
C PRO A 25 4.83 9.12 -4.37
N SER A 26 5.00 9.41 -3.08
CA SER A 26 6.33 9.67 -2.51
C SER A 26 7.28 8.47 -2.58
N CYS A 27 6.79 7.25 -2.83
CA CYS A 27 7.63 6.08 -2.98
C CYS A 27 8.22 5.87 -4.39
N SER A 28 7.87 6.70 -5.38
CA SER A 28 8.38 6.59 -6.77
C SER A 28 9.90 6.47 -6.88
N PRO A 29 10.73 7.21 -6.11
CA PRO A 29 12.19 7.07 -6.14
C PRO A 29 12.70 5.64 -5.86
N VAL A 30 11.99 4.90 -5.00
CA VAL A 30 12.32 3.50 -4.70
C VAL A 30 12.04 2.63 -5.93
N THR A 31 10.89 2.82 -6.56
CA THR A 31 10.51 2.07 -7.77
C THR A 31 11.48 2.34 -8.91
N HIS A 32 11.78 3.61 -9.20
CA HIS A 32 12.69 4.00 -10.27
C HIS A 32 14.10 3.44 -10.05
N PHE A 33 14.60 3.49 -8.81
CA PHE A 33 15.88 2.88 -8.46
C PHE A 33 15.90 1.37 -8.71
N VAL A 34 14.86 0.65 -8.26
CA VAL A 34 14.76 -0.80 -8.48
C VAL A 34 14.64 -1.13 -9.97
N GLU A 35 13.85 -0.40 -10.74
CA GLU A 35 13.77 -0.56 -12.20
C GLU A 35 15.12 -0.33 -12.87
N ALA A 36 15.80 0.78 -12.56
CA ALA A 36 17.10 1.12 -13.13
C ALA A 36 18.18 0.10 -12.75
N PHE A 37 18.11 -0.46 -11.54
CA PHE A 37 19.06 -1.45 -11.04
C PHE A 37 18.84 -2.85 -11.65
N THR A 38 17.58 -3.26 -11.77
CA THR A 38 17.19 -4.60 -12.25
C THR A 38 16.99 -4.68 -13.76
N LYS A 39 16.84 -3.52 -14.42
CA LYS A 39 16.42 -3.38 -15.81
C LYS A 39 15.11 -4.12 -16.11
N ARG A 40 14.21 -4.19 -15.12
CA ARG A 40 12.87 -4.77 -15.23
C ARG A 40 11.82 -3.76 -14.81
N PRO A 41 10.74 -3.57 -15.59
CA PRO A 41 9.62 -2.75 -15.18
C PRO A 41 9.07 -3.20 -13.82
N GLN A 42 8.78 -2.24 -12.97
CA GLN A 42 8.14 -2.41 -11.68
C GLN A 42 6.78 -1.71 -11.70
N TYR A 43 5.92 -2.12 -10.77
CA TYR A 43 4.68 -1.41 -10.53
C TYR A 43 4.98 -0.12 -9.76
N GLU A 44 4.52 1.01 -10.28
CA GLU A 44 4.67 2.33 -9.66
C GLU A 44 3.34 2.88 -9.17
N LEU A 45 3.30 3.33 -7.92
CA LEU A 45 2.15 3.98 -7.31
C LEU A 45 2.13 5.49 -7.65
N SER A 46 2.01 5.82 -8.93
CA SER A 46 2.19 7.18 -9.47
C SER A 46 0.96 8.10 -9.35
N ILE A 47 0.05 7.80 -8.41
CA ILE A 47 -1.21 8.52 -8.26
C ILE A 47 -1.05 10.00 -7.98
N HIS A 48 -2.12 10.76 -8.20
CA HIS A 48 -2.17 12.13 -7.72
C HIS A 48 -1.95 12.19 -6.19
N PHE A 49 -1.12 13.12 -5.71
CA PHE A 49 -0.70 13.20 -4.30
C PHE A 49 -1.88 13.33 -3.32
N ALA A 50 -2.98 13.94 -3.77
CA ALA A 50 -4.20 14.10 -2.98
C ALA A 50 -5.09 12.84 -2.90
N CYS A 51 -4.76 11.76 -3.63
CA CYS A 51 -5.55 10.53 -3.66
C CYS A 51 -5.32 9.62 -2.45
N GLY A 52 -4.17 9.71 -1.80
CA GLY A 52 -3.88 8.88 -0.64
C GLY A 52 -2.63 9.30 0.10
N ALA A 53 -2.55 8.87 1.35
CA ALA A 53 -1.38 9.02 2.19
C ALA A 53 -1.10 7.73 2.94
N GLY A 54 0.16 7.46 3.27
CA GLY A 54 0.54 6.28 4.01
C GLY A 54 1.75 6.48 4.90
N THR A 55 1.92 5.56 5.84
CA THR A 55 3.09 5.46 6.71
C THR A 55 3.27 4.03 7.22
N TYR A 56 4.47 3.73 7.72
CA TYR A 56 4.76 2.50 8.43
C TYR A 56 4.97 2.80 9.90
N VAL A 57 4.31 2.03 10.75
CA VAL A 57 4.39 2.14 12.20
C VAL A 57 4.89 0.82 12.77
N PHE A 58 5.76 0.89 13.75
CA PHE A 58 6.30 -0.26 14.45
C PHE A 58 5.89 -0.18 15.92
N GLU A 59 5.67 -1.33 16.57
CA GLU A 59 5.57 -1.37 18.03
C GLU A 59 6.98 -1.54 18.62
N ASP A 60 7.39 -0.63 19.50
CA ASP A 60 8.56 -0.88 20.33
C ASP A 60 8.22 -1.91 21.42
N LYS A 61 8.95 -3.02 21.46
CA LYS A 61 8.60 -4.14 22.34
C LYS A 61 8.70 -3.82 23.82
N ASP A 62 9.60 -2.90 24.18
CA ASP A 62 9.93 -2.58 25.56
C ASP A 62 8.98 -1.51 26.11
N SER A 63 8.78 -0.43 25.36
CA SER A 63 7.92 0.70 25.76
C SER A 63 6.46 0.56 25.36
N LYS A 64 6.14 -0.38 24.45
CA LYS A 64 4.79 -0.57 23.85
C LYS A 64 4.25 0.64 23.09
N LYS A 65 5.14 1.57 22.72
CA LYS A 65 4.79 2.77 21.95
C LYS A 65 4.83 2.49 20.45
N LEU A 66 4.03 3.27 19.73
CA LEU A 66 4.10 3.35 18.28
C LEU A 66 5.34 4.17 17.87
N VAL A 67 6.13 3.60 16.97
CA VAL A 67 7.34 4.21 16.41
C VAL A 67 7.14 4.31 14.90
N PRO A 68 6.82 5.49 14.36
CA PRO A 68 6.70 5.67 12.92
C PRO A 68 8.07 5.57 12.26
N ILE A 69 8.10 5.11 11.01
CA ILE A 69 9.34 4.92 10.24
C ILE A 69 10.19 6.20 10.17
N THR A 70 9.55 7.37 10.13
CA THR A 70 10.21 8.68 10.11
C THR A 70 10.98 9.01 11.37
N SER A 71 10.65 8.40 12.51
CA SER A 71 11.36 8.64 13.77
C SER A 71 12.80 8.13 13.73
N PHE A 72 13.12 7.18 12.86
CA PHE A 72 14.43 6.55 12.77
C PHE A 72 14.95 6.40 11.34
N VAL A 73 14.22 6.87 10.34
CA VAL A 73 14.64 6.89 8.93
C VAL A 73 14.47 8.30 8.36
N ASP A 74 15.56 8.88 7.87
CA ASP A 74 15.52 10.07 7.02
C ASP A 74 15.04 9.68 5.63
N LEU A 75 13.71 9.60 5.47
CA LEU A 75 13.08 9.20 4.21
C LEU A 75 13.33 10.19 3.09
N LYS A 76 13.31 11.50 3.38
CA LYS A 76 13.57 12.53 2.37
C LYS A 76 14.99 12.39 1.82
N GLY A 77 15.99 12.35 2.69
CA GLY A 77 17.38 12.18 2.27
C GLY A 77 17.63 10.84 1.58
N LEU A 78 16.96 9.77 2.02
CA LEU A 78 17.04 8.48 1.35
C LEU A 78 16.45 8.53 -0.08
N PHE A 79 15.28 9.16 -0.26
CA PHE A 79 14.65 9.27 -1.58
C PHE A 79 15.45 10.12 -2.55
N GLU A 80 15.93 11.30 -2.12
CA GLU A 80 16.83 12.14 -2.93
C GLU A 80 18.10 11.38 -3.35
N TYR A 81 18.66 10.57 -2.45
CA TYR A 81 19.81 9.72 -2.75
C TYR A 81 19.49 8.60 -3.74
N LEU A 82 18.30 8.00 -3.66
CA LEU A 82 17.87 6.96 -4.60
C LEU A 82 17.67 7.53 -6.02
N ASP A 83 17.13 8.74 -6.15
CA ASP A 83 17.02 9.43 -7.44
C ASP A 83 18.41 9.68 -8.04
N GLU A 84 19.36 10.20 -7.25
CA GLU A 84 20.75 10.38 -7.69
C GLU A 84 21.36 9.06 -8.20
N LYS A 85 21.13 7.95 -7.50
CA LYS A 85 21.64 6.63 -7.94
C LYS A 85 20.90 6.05 -9.12
N THR A 86 19.64 6.40 -9.31
CA THR A 86 18.88 6.06 -10.51
C THR A 86 19.50 6.74 -11.73
N ASP A 87 19.84 8.02 -11.64
CA ASP A 87 20.52 8.76 -12.70
C ASP A 87 21.92 8.22 -13.01
N GLU A 88 22.70 7.83 -11.99
CA GLU A 88 23.98 7.14 -12.19
C GLU A 88 23.80 5.81 -12.96
N LEU A 89 22.79 5.01 -12.62
CA LEU A 89 22.50 3.75 -13.31
C LEU A 89 22.04 3.95 -14.76
N ASN A 90 21.31 5.03 -15.02
CA ASN A 90 20.80 5.37 -16.35
C ASN A 90 21.88 5.98 -17.26
N SER A 91 22.87 6.67 -16.68
CA SER A 91 24.07 7.17 -17.40
C SER A 91 25.10 6.07 -17.71
N GLY A 92 24.83 4.81 -17.34
CA GLY A 92 25.67 3.66 -17.68
C GLY A 92 26.68 3.25 -16.60
N THR A 93 26.58 3.81 -15.39
CA THR A 93 27.43 3.40 -14.28
C THR A 93 27.21 1.92 -13.94
N ASN A 94 28.29 1.21 -13.59
CA ASN A 94 28.21 -0.20 -13.23
C ASN A 94 27.31 -0.43 -12.00
N ARG A 95 26.29 -1.28 -12.13
CA ARG A 95 25.34 -1.60 -11.05
C ARG A 95 26.00 -2.07 -9.75
N TYR A 96 27.12 -2.78 -9.81
CA TYR A 96 27.83 -3.26 -8.63
C TYR A 96 28.50 -2.12 -7.87
N LEU A 97 29.00 -1.11 -8.60
CA LEU A 97 29.53 0.11 -7.99
C LEU A 97 28.41 0.88 -7.27
N VAL A 98 27.25 1.03 -7.92
CA VAL A 98 26.09 1.69 -7.33
C VAL A 98 25.58 0.93 -6.11
N ALA A 99 25.50 -0.41 -6.18
CA ALA A 99 25.15 -1.24 -5.02
C ALA A 99 26.12 -1.03 -3.85
N ALA A 100 27.42 -0.97 -4.12
CA ALA A 100 28.42 -0.69 -3.09
C ALA A 100 28.23 0.69 -2.45
N LYS A 101 28.03 1.74 -3.26
CA LYS A 101 27.69 3.09 -2.76
C LYS A 101 26.41 3.09 -1.93
N PHE A 102 25.37 2.40 -2.38
CA PHE A 102 24.11 2.28 -1.64
C PHE A 102 24.34 1.64 -0.27
N MET A 103 25.03 0.49 -0.20
CA MET A 103 25.31 -0.21 1.05
C MET A 103 26.13 0.63 2.04
N THR A 104 27.10 1.41 1.57
CA THR A 104 27.94 2.25 2.44
C THR A 104 27.18 3.45 2.99
N LYS A 105 26.36 4.10 2.16
CA LYS A 105 25.60 5.30 2.56
C LYS A 105 24.32 4.98 3.33
N LEU A 106 23.69 3.82 3.11
CA LEU A 106 22.37 3.50 3.69
C LEU A 106 22.30 3.69 5.21
N ASN A 107 23.34 3.31 5.96
CA ASN A 107 23.35 3.46 7.41
C ASN A 107 23.33 4.92 7.89
N SER A 108 23.67 5.91 7.04
CA SER A 108 23.57 7.33 7.43
C SER A 108 22.14 7.85 7.47
N PHE A 109 21.21 7.20 6.76
CA PHE A 109 19.79 7.57 6.76
C PHE A 109 19.00 6.90 7.88
N ILE A 110 19.62 6.02 8.67
CA ILE A 110 18.94 5.19 9.67
C ILE A 110 19.54 5.45 11.05
N ASP A 111 18.74 6.04 11.94
CA ASP A 111 19.10 6.17 13.35
C ASP A 111 18.89 4.83 14.07
N LYS A 112 19.98 4.07 14.22
CA LYS A 112 19.95 2.76 14.88
C LYS A 112 19.55 2.83 16.36
N LYS A 113 19.68 3.98 17.02
CA LYS A 113 19.31 4.14 18.44
C LYS A 113 17.80 4.25 18.64
N LYS A 114 17.10 4.77 17.64
CA LYS A 114 15.64 4.94 17.65
C LYS A 114 14.90 3.82 16.92
N GLN A 115 15.64 2.87 16.36
CA GLN A 115 15.07 1.73 15.67
C GLN A 115 14.41 0.78 16.67
N PRO A 116 13.19 0.27 16.40
CA PRO A 116 12.49 -0.67 17.28
C PRO A 116 13.34 -1.90 17.61
N THR A 117 13.27 -2.36 18.87
CA THR A 117 14.08 -3.47 19.37
C THR A 117 13.95 -4.73 18.47
N GLY A 118 15.10 -5.20 17.99
CA GLY A 118 15.23 -6.40 17.16
C GLY A 118 15.03 -6.18 15.66
N LEU A 119 14.64 -4.99 15.19
CA LEU A 119 14.64 -4.62 13.78
C LEU A 119 16.08 -4.30 13.32
N ASN A 120 16.44 -4.71 12.11
CA ASN A 120 17.68 -4.29 11.44
C ASN A 120 17.34 -3.87 10.01
N LEU A 121 16.88 -2.63 9.86
CA LEU A 121 16.33 -2.14 8.60
C LEU A 121 17.39 -2.12 7.48
N SER A 122 18.63 -1.74 7.76
CA SER A 122 19.67 -1.71 6.72
C SER A 122 19.96 -3.10 6.16
N LYS A 123 20.01 -4.13 7.02
CA LYS A 123 20.16 -5.53 6.57
C LYS A 123 18.97 -5.98 5.70
N LEU A 124 17.74 -5.58 6.05
CA LEU A 124 16.54 -5.91 5.27
C LEU A 124 16.58 -5.25 3.89
N LEU A 125 16.84 -3.95 3.81
CA LEU A 125 16.89 -3.21 2.55
C LEU A 125 18.02 -3.70 1.63
N VAL A 126 19.21 -3.97 2.19
CA VAL A 126 20.33 -4.57 1.42
C VAL A 126 19.98 -5.98 0.95
N GLY A 127 19.32 -6.77 1.79
CA GLY A 127 18.85 -8.11 1.44
C GLY A 127 17.84 -8.09 0.29
N ALA A 128 16.83 -7.21 0.38
CA ALA A 128 15.81 -7.04 -0.65
C ALA A 128 16.42 -6.63 -2.01
N LEU A 129 17.36 -5.67 -2.01
CA LEU A 129 18.02 -5.20 -3.22
C LEU A 129 18.89 -6.28 -3.90
N LEU A 130 19.70 -7.00 -3.12
CA LEU A 130 20.69 -7.94 -3.67
C LEU A 130 20.15 -9.33 -3.96
N LYS A 131 19.21 -9.82 -3.13
CA LYS A 131 18.75 -11.21 -3.19
C LYS A 131 17.40 -11.37 -3.87
N HIS A 132 16.73 -10.28 -4.26
CA HIS A 132 15.33 -10.31 -4.73
C HIS A 132 14.42 -11.13 -3.81
N ASP A 133 14.76 -11.14 -2.52
CA ASP A 133 14.25 -12.12 -1.57
C ASP A 133 12.99 -11.58 -0.92
N TYR A 134 11.84 -11.97 -1.45
CA TYR A 134 10.52 -11.65 -0.91
C TYR A 134 10.36 -12.09 0.56
N SER A 135 11.14 -13.06 1.06
CA SER A 135 11.09 -13.47 2.47
C SER A 135 11.62 -12.38 3.41
N SER A 136 12.59 -11.58 2.97
CA SER A 136 13.13 -10.44 3.74
C SER A 136 12.13 -9.28 3.82
N VAL A 137 11.36 -9.06 2.75
CA VAL A 137 10.24 -8.10 2.73
C VAL A 137 9.09 -8.59 3.63
N GLY A 138 8.85 -9.91 3.67
CA GLY A 138 7.91 -10.52 4.60
C GLY A 138 8.26 -10.26 6.08
N GLN A 139 9.55 -10.33 6.46
CA GLN A 139 9.96 -10.01 7.84
C GLN A 139 9.75 -8.54 8.22
N PHE A 140 9.86 -7.64 7.26
CA PHE A 140 9.52 -6.22 7.45
C PHE A 140 8.00 -6.08 7.71
N HIS A 141 7.16 -6.65 6.83
CA HIS A 141 5.70 -6.58 6.97
C HIS A 141 5.14 -7.25 8.23
N VAL A 142 5.77 -8.32 8.73
CA VAL A 142 5.35 -8.97 9.99
C VAL A 142 5.64 -8.09 11.22
N ARG A 143 6.56 -7.11 11.09
CA ARG A 143 6.98 -6.25 12.21
C ARG A 143 6.51 -4.81 12.08
N SER A 144 6.04 -4.42 10.91
CA SER A 144 5.49 -3.11 10.61
C SER A 144 3.98 -3.21 10.38
N MET A 145 3.22 -2.28 10.93
CA MET A 145 1.86 -2.01 10.50
C MET A 145 1.88 -0.89 9.46
N PHE A 146 1.44 -1.20 8.24
CA PHE A 146 1.17 -0.16 7.24
C PHE A 146 -0.16 0.51 7.57
N LEU A 147 -0.14 1.84 7.70
CA LEU A 147 -1.33 2.66 7.81
C LEU A 147 -1.49 3.42 6.50
N GLY A 148 -2.58 3.16 5.79
CA GLY A 148 -2.88 3.79 4.51
C GLY A 148 -4.26 4.44 4.53
N MET A 149 -4.37 5.57 3.85
CA MET A 149 -5.62 6.28 3.61
C MET A 149 -5.78 6.52 2.12
N MET A 150 -7.00 6.31 1.63
CA MET A 150 -7.41 6.65 0.28
C MET A 150 -8.55 7.66 0.37
N HIS A 151 -8.50 8.70 -0.45
CA HIS A 151 -9.55 9.70 -0.57
C HIS A 151 -10.26 9.48 -1.90
N PHE A 152 -11.36 8.73 -1.88
CA PHE A 152 -12.21 8.63 -3.06
C PHE A 152 -12.98 9.94 -3.27
N GLN A 153 -13.14 10.33 -4.53
CA GLN A 153 -13.88 11.55 -4.90
C GLN A 153 -15.39 11.31 -4.73
N ASP A 154 -16.17 12.38 -4.69
CA ASP A 154 -17.63 12.36 -4.76
C ASP A 154 -18.12 13.10 -6.01
N LYS A 155 -19.44 13.11 -6.24
CA LYS A 155 -20.07 13.70 -7.43
C LYS A 155 -19.90 15.22 -7.54
N TYR A 156 -19.60 15.90 -6.43
CA TYR A 156 -19.52 17.36 -6.34
C TYR A 156 -18.09 17.88 -6.30
N ASN A 157 -17.10 17.04 -5.99
CA ASN A 157 -15.69 17.41 -5.92
C ASN A 157 -14.79 16.57 -6.85
N GLN A 158 -15.36 16.03 -7.94
CA GLN A 158 -14.58 15.31 -8.94
C GLN A 158 -13.55 16.25 -9.60
N ASP A 159 -12.30 15.88 -9.43
CA ASP A 159 -11.14 16.51 -10.03
C ASP A 159 -10.59 15.60 -11.15
N GLU A 160 -10.53 16.15 -12.37
CA GLU A 160 -10.06 15.44 -13.56
C GLU A 160 -8.56 15.17 -13.54
N GLU A 161 -7.73 16.01 -12.92
CA GLU A 161 -6.28 15.75 -12.79
C GLU A 161 -6.03 14.50 -11.94
N ARG A 162 -6.86 14.32 -10.90
CA ARG A 162 -6.83 13.11 -10.07
C ARG A 162 -7.26 11.86 -10.84
N LEU A 163 -8.19 11.99 -11.77
CA LEU A 163 -8.65 10.87 -12.62
C LEU A 163 -7.64 10.49 -13.69
N GLN A 164 -7.01 11.48 -14.32
CA GLN A 164 -5.95 11.26 -15.32
C GLN A 164 -4.74 10.53 -14.73
N ARG A 165 -4.52 10.68 -13.42
CA ARG A 165 -3.46 10.01 -12.65
C ARG A 165 -4.00 8.94 -11.71
N CYS A 166 -5.13 8.32 -12.02
CA CYS A 166 -5.60 7.18 -11.24
C CYS A 166 -4.66 5.98 -11.43
N ASP A 167 -4.53 5.10 -10.43
CA ASP A 167 -3.82 3.81 -10.54
C ASP A 167 -4.78 2.61 -10.41
N ILE A 168 -6.01 2.84 -9.97
CA ILE A 168 -7.07 1.84 -9.86
C ILE A 168 -8.05 2.03 -11.02
N HIS A 169 -8.13 1.04 -11.89
CA HIS A 169 -8.94 1.13 -13.11
C HIS A 169 -9.81 -0.11 -13.30
N TYR A 170 -10.95 0.11 -13.97
CA TYR A 170 -11.82 -0.96 -14.45
C TYR A 170 -11.69 -1.07 -15.96
N LEU A 171 -11.30 -2.25 -16.43
CA LEU A 171 -11.41 -2.61 -17.84
C LEU A 171 -12.83 -3.10 -18.13
N THR A 172 -13.47 -2.53 -19.14
CA THR A 172 -14.83 -2.89 -19.55
C THR A 172 -14.84 -3.78 -20.80
N PRO A 173 -15.91 -4.57 -21.05
CA PRO A 173 -16.01 -5.42 -22.24
C PRO A 173 -15.97 -4.68 -23.59
N ASP A 174 -16.24 -3.37 -23.59
CA ASP A 174 -16.08 -2.50 -24.76
C ASP A 174 -14.69 -1.84 -24.84
N LEU A 175 -13.70 -2.43 -24.16
CA LEU A 175 -12.27 -2.06 -24.21
C LEU A 175 -11.96 -0.64 -23.69
N ARG A 176 -12.81 -0.08 -22.84
CA ARG A 176 -12.52 1.18 -22.15
C ARG A 176 -11.83 0.91 -20.82
N ILE A 177 -10.92 1.80 -20.45
CA ILE A 177 -10.29 1.84 -19.13
C ILE A 177 -10.94 3.00 -18.39
N ILE A 178 -11.58 2.72 -17.27
CA ILE A 178 -12.34 3.71 -16.49
C ILE A 178 -11.68 3.86 -15.12
N PRO A 179 -11.24 5.08 -14.73
CA PRO A 179 -10.71 5.34 -13.39
C PRO A 179 -11.70 4.96 -12.28
N PHE A 180 -11.19 4.52 -11.14
CA PHE A 180 -12.01 4.01 -10.04
C PHE A 180 -13.11 4.98 -9.60
N CYS A 181 -12.75 6.25 -9.42
CA CYS A 181 -13.70 7.24 -8.96
C CYS A 181 -14.78 7.48 -10.02
N SER A 182 -14.44 7.64 -11.30
CA SER A 182 -15.46 7.76 -12.37
C SER A 182 -16.40 6.54 -12.39
N PHE A 183 -15.84 5.33 -12.29
CA PHE A 183 -16.63 4.10 -12.34
C PHE A 183 -17.60 3.95 -11.15
N ASN A 184 -17.15 4.27 -9.93
CA ASN A 184 -17.93 4.03 -8.71
C ASN A 184 -18.77 5.22 -8.25
N VAL A 185 -18.33 6.45 -8.55
CA VAL A 185 -18.92 7.69 -8.04
C VAL A 185 -19.94 8.27 -9.01
N ILE A 186 -19.74 8.11 -10.32
CA ILE A 186 -20.72 8.43 -11.36
C ILE A 186 -21.16 7.15 -12.09
N PRO A 187 -21.76 6.20 -11.37
CA PRO A 187 -22.03 4.88 -11.92
C PRO A 187 -23.04 4.92 -13.07
N GLU A 188 -23.91 5.92 -13.12
CA GLU A 188 -24.98 6.04 -14.12
C GLU A 188 -24.40 6.21 -15.54
N TRP A 189 -23.23 6.86 -15.65
CA TRP A 189 -22.56 7.10 -16.93
C TRP A 189 -21.63 5.96 -17.33
N TYR A 190 -21.07 5.26 -16.35
CA TYR A 190 -20.03 4.27 -16.55
C TYR A 190 -20.49 2.85 -16.17
N ARG A 191 -20.46 2.52 -14.88
CA ARG A 191 -20.71 1.16 -14.38
C ARG A 191 -22.05 0.61 -14.80
N ASP A 192 -23.13 1.33 -14.52
CA ASP A 192 -24.50 0.81 -14.66
C ASP A 192 -24.85 0.61 -16.13
N ARG A 193 -24.35 1.48 -17.02
CA ARG A 193 -24.53 1.36 -18.47
C ARG A 193 -23.78 0.15 -19.04
N ILE A 194 -22.58 -0.12 -18.54
CA ILE A 194 -21.80 -1.31 -18.91
C ILE A 194 -22.45 -2.59 -18.39
N GLN A 195 -22.82 -2.61 -17.11
CA GLN A 195 -23.44 -3.78 -16.49
C GLN A 195 -24.78 -4.12 -17.13
N LYS A 196 -25.60 -3.11 -17.48
CA LYS A 196 -26.86 -3.35 -18.20
C LYS A 196 -26.65 -3.92 -19.61
N LYS A 197 -25.57 -3.52 -20.29
CA LYS A 197 -25.29 -3.94 -21.67
C LYS A 197 -24.66 -5.34 -21.75
N TYR A 198 -23.80 -5.66 -20.79
CA TYR A 198 -22.94 -6.85 -20.85
C TYR A 198 -23.17 -7.86 -19.71
N GLY A 199 -23.90 -7.45 -18.67
CA GLY A 199 -24.25 -8.33 -17.56
C GLY A 199 -25.26 -9.39 -17.98
N ILE A 200 -25.18 -10.55 -17.33
CA ILE A 200 -26.19 -11.59 -17.40
C ILE A 200 -26.76 -11.83 -16.00
N SER A 201 -27.99 -12.33 -15.94
CA SER A 201 -28.60 -12.69 -14.66
C SER A 201 -27.85 -13.84 -13.98
N VAL A 202 -27.99 -13.96 -12.66
CA VAL A 202 -27.41 -15.08 -11.91
C VAL A 202 -28.01 -16.40 -12.42
N GLU A 203 -29.31 -16.45 -12.65
CA GLU A 203 -30.03 -17.61 -13.15
C GLU A 203 -29.52 -18.08 -14.52
N GLU A 204 -29.27 -17.13 -15.43
CA GLU A 204 -28.71 -17.43 -16.75
C GLU A 204 -27.27 -17.94 -16.63
N TRP A 205 -26.44 -17.30 -15.80
CA TRP A 205 -25.07 -17.73 -15.56
C TRP A 205 -25.01 -19.14 -14.99
N GLU A 206 -25.83 -19.45 -13.98
CA GLU A 206 -25.90 -20.77 -13.35
C GLU A 206 -26.37 -21.85 -14.33
N LYS A 207 -27.39 -21.57 -15.13
CA LYS A 207 -27.87 -22.49 -16.18
C LYS A 207 -26.79 -22.79 -17.21
N LYS A 208 -25.99 -21.78 -17.60
CA LYS A 208 -24.90 -21.93 -18.57
C LYS A 208 -23.72 -22.73 -18.01
N ASN A 209 -23.41 -22.59 -16.72
CA ASN A 209 -22.25 -23.22 -16.09
C ASN A 209 -22.59 -24.54 -15.37
N GLY A 210 -23.88 -24.86 -15.18
CA GLY A 210 -24.32 -26.11 -14.55
C GLY A 210 -24.05 -26.17 -13.04
N GLU A 211 -23.81 -25.04 -12.39
CA GLU A 211 -23.50 -24.94 -10.97
C GLU A 211 -24.09 -23.69 -10.34
N LYS A 212 -24.28 -23.72 -9.02
CA LYS A 212 -24.74 -22.58 -8.22
C LYS A 212 -23.60 -21.62 -7.93
N LEU A 213 -23.83 -20.31 -8.07
CA LEU A 213 -22.80 -19.30 -7.79
C LEU A 213 -22.35 -19.36 -6.32
N GLU A 214 -23.25 -19.67 -5.40
CA GLU A 214 -22.95 -19.82 -3.96
C GLU A 214 -21.96 -20.95 -3.66
N ALA A 215 -21.86 -21.95 -4.54
CA ALA A 215 -20.90 -23.03 -4.39
C ALA A 215 -19.45 -22.54 -4.58
N LYS A 216 -19.25 -21.43 -5.29
CA LYS A 216 -17.95 -20.79 -5.53
C LYS A 216 -17.57 -19.72 -4.51
N LEU A 217 -18.50 -19.31 -3.66
CA LEU A 217 -18.19 -18.33 -2.61
C LEU A 217 -17.21 -18.95 -1.61
N TYR A 218 -16.04 -18.32 -1.46
CA TYR A 218 -15.07 -18.71 -0.45
C TYR A 218 -15.68 -18.51 0.96
N ARG A 219 -16.04 -19.61 1.60
CA ARG A 219 -16.49 -19.64 3.00
C ARG A 219 -15.28 -20.02 3.85
N GLY A 220 -14.40 -19.04 4.11
CA GLY A 220 -13.09 -19.29 4.69
C GLY A 220 -13.08 -20.24 5.89
N ALA A 221 -12.13 -21.18 5.88
CA ALA A 221 -11.96 -22.17 6.95
C ALA A 221 -11.64 -21.52 8.32
N LEU A 222 -11.12 -20.29 8.32
CA LEU A 222 -10.81 -19.51 9.52
C LEU A 222 -12.04 -19.07 10.32
N ARG A 223 -13.24 -19.04 9.73
CA ARG A 223 -14.49 -18.80 10.49
C ARG A 223 -15.03 -20.06 11.17
N ARG A 224 -14.52 -21.25 10.81
CA ARG A 224 -14.95 -22.56 11.33
C ARG A 224 -13.82 -23.31 12.06
N GLY A 225 -12.77 -22.61 12.47
CA GLY A 225 -11.72 -23.15 13.35
C GLY A 225 -11.90 -22.63 14.77
N LYS A 226 -11.54 -23.44 15.77
CA LYS A 226 -11.24 -22.92 17.12
C LYS A 226 -10.21 -21.79 16.95
N HIS A 227 -10.50 -20.61 17.50
CA HIS A 227 -9.49 -19.55 17.56
C HIS A 227 -8.21 -20.12 18.17
N ALA A 228 -7.06 -19.78 17.59
CA ALA A 228 -5.78 -20.15 18.19
C ALA A 228 -5.68 -19.53 19.59
N ASP A 229 -5.22 -20.30 20.57
CA ASP A 229 -5.03 -19.80 21.94
C ASP A 229 -4.08 -18.59 21.90
N GLY A 230 -4.55 -17.44 22.39
CA GLY A 230 -3.79 -16.18 22.40
C GLY A 230 -4.03 -15.24 21.21
N CYS A 231 -5.03 -15.48 20.36
CA CYS A 231 -5.33 -14.64 19.17
C CYS A 231 -5.72 -13.17 19.46
N GLY A 232 -5.89 -12.73 20.71
CA GLY A 232 -6.18 -11.33 21.05
C GLY A 232 -7.52 -10.77 20.55
N CYS A 233 -8.24 -11.49 19.67
CA CYS A 233 -9.60 -11.18 19.28
C CYS A 233 -10.52 -11.52 20.47
N SER A 234 -10.97 -10.50 21.20
CA SER A 234 -12.07 -10.67 22.15
C SER A 234 -13.25 -11.29 21.41
N ALA A 235 -13.89 -12.31 21.99
CA ALA A 235 -15.15 -12.86 21.54
C ALA A 235 -16.30 -11.85 21.74
N ALA A 236 -16.17 -10.66 21.14
CA ALA A 236 -17.26 -9.72 21.04
C ALA A 236 -18.30 -10.37 20.13
N HIS A 237 -19.41 -10.76 20.74
CA HIS A 237 -20.59 -11.24 20.05
C HIS A 237 -21.06 -10.11 19.13
N ILE A 238 -20.67 -10.15 17.85
CA ILE A 238 -21.22 -9.25 16.84
C ILE A 238 -22.61 -9.81 16.54
N GLU A 239 -23.63 -9.19 17.13
CA GLU A 239 -25.01 -9.49 16.75
C GLU A 239 -25.18 -9.20 15.25
N PRO A 240 -25.79 -10.11 14.48
CA PRO A 240 -26.09 -9.83 13.09
C PRO A 240 -27.05 -8.65 13.03
N ILE A 241 -26.68 -7.63 12.26
CA ILE A 241 -27.59 -6.54 11.88
C ILE A 241 -28.76 -7.19 11.13
N THR A 242 -29.88 -7.37 11.83
CA THR A 242 -31.14 -7.75 11.22
C THR A 242 -31.79 -6.45 10.77
N GLY A 243 -31.84 -6.25 9.46
CA GLY A 243 -32.57 -5.13 8.89
C GLY A 243 -34.07 -5.29 9.16
N THR A 244 -34.66 -4.28 9.79
CA THR A 244 -36.08 -3.94 9.66
C THR A 244 -36.22 -2.82 8.66
#